data_AF-A0A1C3ENW5-F1
#
_entry.id   AF-A0A1C3ENW5-F1
#
_cell.length_a   1.000
_cell.length_b   1.000
_cell.length_c   1.000
_cell.angle_alpha   90.00
_cell.angle_beta   90.00
_cell.angle_gamma   90.00
#
_symmetry.space_group_name_H-M   'P 1'
#
loop_
_entity.id
_entity.type
_entity.pdbx_description
1 polymer ?
#
loop_
_entity_poly.entity_id
_entity_poly.type
_entity_poly.pdbx_seq_one_letter_code
_entity_poly.pdbx_strand_id
1 'polypeptide(L)'
;MKRRSKYILLIAAFAAITLAIDYWNVTRKEKLLSSAVLQIGGRSHSIPMWPVGTEYRITLTAIPTHEQLDQLKIANTMRGWVTIAFADCDLSAEERDRLRGILNCCHLYVVEDGKMNSMSNPTRIRTNHSK
;
A
#
# COMPACT_ATOMS: atom_id res chain seq x y z
N MET A 1 -44.88 8.15 14.20
CA MET A 1 -43.44 8.17 14.55
C MET A 1 -42.79 6.78 14.69
N LYS A 2 -43.45 5.77 15.28
CA LYS A 2 -42.85 4.43 15.51
C LYS A 2 -42.37 3.68 14.26
N ARG A 3 -43.04 3.83 13.09
CA ARG A 3 -42.61 3.16 11.84
C ARG A 3 -41.32 3.75 11.26
N ARG A 4 -41.19 5.08 11.18
CA ARG A 4 -39.99 5.77 10.66
C ARG A 4 -38.74 5.48 11.50
N SER A 5 -38.90 5.39 12.82
CA SER A 5 -37.81 5.01 13.73
C SER A 5 -37.26 3.60 13.46
N LYS A 6 -38.11 2.62 13.12
CA LYS A 6 -37.67 1.27 12.76
C LYS A 6 -36.85 1.25 11.45
N TYR A 7 -37.26 2.04 10.45
CA TYR A 7 -36.51 2.14 9.19
C TYR A 7 -35.14 2.80 9.38
N ILE A 8 -35.06 3.87 10.18
CA ILE A 8 -33.77 4.52 10.51
C ILE A 8 -32.85 3.53 11.21
N LEU A 9 -33.38 2.75 12.16
CA LEU A 9 -32.59 1.75 12.90
C LEU A 9 -32.06 0.65 11.98
N LEU A 10 -32.88 0.18 11.02
CA LEU A 10 -32.45 -0.79 10.01
C LEU A 10 -31.33 -0.23 9.12
N ILE A 11 -31.48 1.00 8.63
CA ILE A 11 -30.45 1.65 7.79
C ILE A 11 -29.15 1.81 8.58
N ALA A 12 -29.23 2.26 9.84
CA ALA A 12 -28.06 2.39 10.70
C ALA A 12 -27.38 1.04 10.96
N ALA A 13 -28.16 -0.03 11.17
CA ALA A 13 -27.63 -1.38 11.33
C ALA A 13 -26.91 -1.88 10.06
N PHE A 14 -27.49 -1.67 8.88
CA PHE A 14 -26.83 -2.01 7.61
C PHE A 14 -25.54 -1.22 7.41
N ALA A 15 -25.55 0.09 7.68
CA ALA A 15 -24.37 0.93 7.60
C ALA A 15 -23.26 0.44 8.54
N ALA A 16 -23.61 0.10 9.78
CA ALA A 16 -22.66 -0.44 10.76
C ALA A 16 -22.05 -1.78 10.30
N ILE A 17 -22.86 -2.68 9.72
CA ILE A 17 -22.38 -3.96 9.18
C ILE A 17 -21.40 -3.72 8.02
N THR A 18 -21.74 -2.84 7.08
CA THR A 18 -20.84 -2.51 5.95
C THR A 18 -19.52 -1.93 6.44
N LEU A 19 -19.54 -1.04 7.44
CA LEU A 19 -18.33 -0.49 8.05
C LEU A 19 -17.49 -1.56 8.75
N ALA A 20 -18.13 -2.50 9.46
CA ALA A 20 -17.43 -3.60 10.11
C ALA A 20 -16.72 -4.52 9.11
N ILE A 21 -17.37 -4.82 7.98
CA ILE A 21 -16.78 -5.61 6.89
C ILE A 21 -15.60 -4.87 6.25
N ASP A 22 -15.74 -3.57 5.98
CA ASP A 22 -14.66 -2.75 5.43
C ASP A 22 -13.45 -2.72 6.37
N TYR A 23 -13.68 -2.46 7.65
CA TYR A 23 -12.64 -2.48 8.68
C TYR A 23 -11.92 -3.83 8.77
N TRP A 24 -12.68 -4.94 8.72
CA TRP A 24 -12.10 -6.28 8.74
C TRP A 24 -11.20 -6.54 7.54
N ASN A 25 -11.65 -6.15 6.34
CA ASN A 25 -10.89 -6.32 5.10
C ASN A 25 -9.59 -5.52 5.12
N VAL A 26 -9.63 -4.26 5.59
CA VAL A 26 -8.43 -3.43 5.76
C VAL A 26 -7.45 -4.07 6.73
N THR A 27 -7.93 -4.43 7.93
CA THR A 27 -7.10 -5.04 8.97
C THR A 27 -6.44 -6.34 8.48
N ARG A 28 -7.15 -7.15 7.71
CA ARG A 28 -6.61 -8.39 7.14
C ARG A 28 -5.47 -8.11 6.16
N LYS A 29 -5.64 -7.14 5.25
CA LYS A 29 -4.61 -6.77 4.28
C LYS A 29 -3.37 -6.20 4.97
N GLU A 30 -3.55 -5.34 5.97
CA GLU A 30 -2.45 -4.78 6.76
C GLU A 30 -1.64 -5.87 7.46
N LYS A 31 -2.30 -6.85 8.07
CA LYS A 31 -1.63 -8.00 8.71
C LYS A 31 -0.84 -8.83 7.71
N LEU A 32 -1.41 -9.11 6.53
CA LEU A 32 -0.71 -9.87 5.49
C LEU A 32 0.51 -9.12 4.97
N LEU A 33 0.37 -7.81 4.71
CA LEU A 33 1.48 -6.97 4.25
C LEU A 33 2.58 -6.88 5.31
N SER A 34 2.21 -6.63 6.57
CA SER A 34 3.16 -6.59 7.69
C SER A 34 3.91 -7.91 7.83
N SER A 35 3.21 -9.05 7.73
CA SER A 35 3.85 -10.37 7.77
C SER A 35 4.80 -10.61 6.60
N ALA A 36 4.41 -10.23 5.37
CA ALA A 36 5.27 -10.38 4.19
C ALA A 36 6.54 -9.53 4.33
N VAL A 37 6.39 -8.28 4.77
CA VAL A 37 7.52 -7.37 5.02
C VAL A 37 8.46 -7.93 6.09
N LEU A 38 7.93 -8.47 7.19
CA LEU A 38 8.73 -9.09 8.25
C LEU A 38 9.49 -10.33 7.75
N GLN A 39 8.89 -11.17 6.90
CA GLN A 39 9.56 -12.34 6.32
C GLN A 39 10.73 -11.98 5.41
N ILE A 40 10.71 -10.78 4.82
CA ILE A 40 11.79 -10.25 3.97
C ILE A 40 12.89 -9.59 4.83
N GLY A 41 12.67 -9.44 6.14
CA GLY A 41 13.57 -8.70 7.05
C GLY A 41 13.32 -7.19 7.05
N GLY A 42 12.22 -6.74 6.46
CA GLY A 42 11.86 -5.34 6.39
C GLY A 42 11.13 -4.82 7.63
N ARG A 43 10.86 -3.52 7.60
CA ARG A 43 10.05 -2.81 8.60
C ARG A 43 8.90 -2.10 7.92
N SER A 44 7.73 -2.08 8.57
CA SER A 44 6.57 -1.35 8.08
C SER A 44 6.10 -0.34 9.13
N HIS A 45 5.72 0.85 8.67
CA HIS A 45 5.08 1.89 9.47
C HIS A 45 3.83 2.36 8.73
N SER A 46 2.74 2.57 9.46
CA SER A 46 1.51 3.17 8.93
C SER A 46 1.25 4.49 9.62
N ILE A 47 0.90 5.52 8.83
CA ILE A 47 0.51 6.83 9.33
C ILE A 47 -0.92 7.08 8.82
N PRO A 48 -1.93 7.10 9.70
CA PRO A 48 -3.30 7.42 9.29
C PRO A 48 -3.36 8.90 8.88
N MET A 49 -3.76 9.16 7.63
CA MET A 49 -3.94 10.51 7.08
C MET A 49 -5.40 10.71 6.67
N TRP A 50 -6.23 11.15 7.62
CA TRP A 50 -7.61 11.54 7.31
C TRP A 50 -7.64 12.84 6.48
N PRO A 51 -8.47 12.97 5.42
CA PRO A 51 -9.41 12.01 4.83
C PRO A 51 -8.80 11.17 3.67
N VAL A 52 -7.49 11.29 3.44
CA VAL A 52 -6.81 10.87 2.20
C VAL A 52 -6.43 9.39 2.18
N GLY A 53 -6.43 8.72 3.34
CA GLY A 53 -6.13 7.30 3.48
C GLY A 53 -5.00 7.04 4.48
N THR A 54 -4.30 5.92 4.34
CA THR A 54 -3.14 5.60 5.18
C THR A 54 -1.88 5.68 4.33
N GLU A 55 -0.83 6.31 4.84
CA GLU A 55 0.50 6.22 4.25
C GLU A 55 1.23 5.02 4.87
N TYR A 56 1.62 4.06 4.04
CA TYR A 56 2.42 2.91 4.43
C TYR A 56 3.86 3.12 3.99
N ARG A 57 4.79 3.10 4.93
CA ARG A 57 6.23 3.16 4.67
C ARG A 57 6.84 1.80 4.98
N ILE A 58 7.35 1.16 3.95
CA ILE A 58 8.01 -0.13 4.01
C ILE A 58 9.47 0.09 3.70
N THR A 59 10.35 -0.39 4.57
CA THR A 59 11.79 -0.42 4.33
C THR A 59 12.23 -1.87 4.25
N LEU A 60 12.80 -2.28 3.12
CA LEU A 60 13.36 -3.61 2.91
C LEU A 60 14.88 -3.50 2.95
N THR A 61 15.53 -4.42 3.66
CA THR A 61 17.00 -4.49 3.77
C THR A 61 17.60 -5.64 2.95
N ALA A 62 16.77 -6.32 2.17
CA ALA A 62 17.16 -7.42 1.30
C ALA A 62 16.30 -7.42 0.04
N ILE A 63 16.86 -7.95 -1.05
CA ILE A 63 16.14 -8.13 -2.32
C ILE A 63 15.18 -9.32 -2.16
N PRO A 64 13.86 -9.14 -2.35
CA PRO A 64 12.89 -10.22 -2.17
C PRO A 64 13.04 -11.29 -3.25
N THR A 65 12.91 -12.55 -2.84
CA THR A 65 12.77 -13.69 -3.76
C THR A 65 11.48 -13.58 -4.57
N HIS A 66 11.31 -14.42 -5.59
CA HIS A 66 10.09 -14.42 -6.41
C HIS A 66 8.83 -14.66 -5.56
N GLU A 67 8.87 -15.65 -4.65
CA GLU A 67 7.76 -15.97 -3.75
C GLU A 67 7.45 -14.82 -2.76
N GLN A 68 8.49 -14.18 -2.22
CA GLN A 68 8.34 -13.03 -1.32
C GLN A 68 7.75 -11.82 -2.06
N LEU A 69 8.15 -11.63 -3.31
CA LEU A 69 7.65 -10.54 -4.14
C LEU A 69 6.17 -10.75 -4.51
N ASP A 70 5.74 -12.00 -4.69
CA ASP A 70 4.33 -12.35 -4.86
C ASP A 70 3.50 -12.00 -3.62
N GLN A 71 4.01 -12.25 -2.42
CA GLN A 71 3.34 -11.84 -1.18
C GLN A 71 3.27 -10.32 -1.05
N LEU A 72 4.32 -9.60 -1.47
CA LEU A 72 4.34 -8.13 -1.49
C LEU A 72 3.33 -7.50 -2.45
N LYS A 73 2.79 -8.24 -3.44
CA LYS A 73 1.72 -7.72 -4.35
C LYS A 73 0.49 -7.23 -3.61
N ILE A 74 0.24 -7.70 -2.37
CA ILE A 74 -0.83 -7.20 -1.51
C ILE A 74 -0.72 -5.67 -1.32
N ALA A 75 0.50 -5.13 -1.32
CA ALA A 75 0.77 -3.69 -1.27
C ALA A 75 0.04 -2.91 -2.36
N ASN A 76 -0.06 -3.45 -3.58
CA ASN A 76 -0.77 -2.80 -4.69
C ASN A 76 -2.29 -2.69 -4.47
N THR A 77 -2.83 -3.46 -3.54
CA THR A 77 -4.27 -3.51 -3.24
C THR A 77 -4.64 -2.73 -1.98
N MET A 78 -3.66 -2.09 -1.34
CA MET A 78 -3.85 -1.27 -0.16
C MET A 78 -4.53 0.04 -0.53
N ARG A 79 -5.40 0.53 0.36
CA ARG A 79 -6.02 1.84 0.21
C ARG A 79 -5.06 2.89 0.79
N GLY A 80 -4.60 3.81 -0.05
CA GLY A 80 -3.69 4.89 0.35
C GLY A 80 -2.37 4.85 -0.40
N TRP A 81 -1.34 5.50 0.14
CA TRP A 81 -0.02 5.55 -0.48
C TRP A 81 0.89 4.52 0.13
N VAL A 82 1.40 3.59 -0.68
CA VAL A 82 2.42 2.64 -0.23
C VAL A 82 3.77 3.05 -0.81
N THR A 83 4.71 3.34 0.07
CA THR A 83 6.10 3.65 -0.24
C THR A 83 6.98 2.49 0.19
N ILE A 84 7.77 1.95 -0.73
CA ILE A 84 8.71 0.85 -0.49
C ILE A 84 10.12 1.35 -0.78
N ALA A 85 10.94 1.43 0.26
CA ALA A 85 12.35 1.80 0.18
C ALA A 85 13.23 0.56 0.33
N PHE A 86 14.15 0.36 -0.60
CA PHE A 86 15.16 -0.70 -0.56
C PHE A 86 16.44 -0.07 -0.02
N ALA A 87 16.72 -0.32 1.26
CA ALA A 87 17.89 0.21 1.95
C ALA A 87 19.03 -0.80 1.89
N ASP A 88 20.23 -0.30 1.59
CA ASP A 88 21.45 -1.12 1.51
C ASP A 88 21.33 -2.32 0.54
N CYS A 89 20.52 -2.15 -0.52
CA CYS A 89 20.27 -3.16 -1.54
C CYS A 89 20.87 -2.73 -2.88
N ASP A 90 21.85 -3.49 -3.38
CA ASP A 90 22.39 -3.31 -4.73
C ASP A 90 21.44 -3.91 -5.77
N LEU A 91 20.41 -3.13 -6.16
CA LEU A 91 19.47 -3.52 -7.20
C LEU A 91 20.04 -3.22 -8.59
N SER A 92 20.19 -4.27 -9.40
CA SER A 92 20.50 -4.16 -10.84
C SER A 92 19.37 -3.46 -11.61
N ALA A 93 19.67 -2.97 -12.82
CA ALA A 93 18.66 -2.34 -13.68
C ALA A 93 17.48 -3.28 -13.98
N GLU A 94 17.76 -4.56 -14.23
CA GLU A 94 16.75 -5.59 -14.48
C GLU A 94 15.86 -5.83 -13.27
N GLU A 95 16.43 -5.89 -12.06
CA GLU A 95 15.65 -6.04 -10.83
C GLU A 95 14.78 -4.82 -10.55
N ARG A 96 15.29 -3.60 -10.78
CA ARG A 96 14.50 -2.37 -10.67
C ARG A 96 13.30 -2.42 -11.60
N ASP A 97 13.49 -2.85 -12.85
CA ASP A 97 12.40 -2.96 -13.83
C ASP A 97 11.39 -4.07 -13.46
N ARG A 98 11.88 -5.22 -12.96
CA ARG A 98 11.03 -6.29 -12.45
C ARG A 98 10.17 -5.82 -11.27
N LEU A 99 10.78 -5.13 -10.30
CA LEU A 99 10.10 -4.60 -9.12
C LEU A 99 9.06 -3.54 -9.51
N ARG A 100 9.37 -2.66 -10.47
CA ARG A 100 8.41 -1.70 -11.03
C ARG A 100 7.22 -2.38 -11.68
N GLY A 101 7.44 -3.46 -12.44
CA GLY A 101 6.38 -4.21 -13.08
C GLY A 101 5.45 -4.88 -12.07
N ILE A 102 6.01 -5.46 -11.02
CA ILE A 102 5.23 -6.21 -10.02
C ILE A 102 4.57 -5.30 -8.98
N LEU A 103 5.24 -4.24 -8.54
CA LEU A 103 4.77 -3.29 -7.52
C LEU A 103 4.33 -1.96 -8.15
N ASN A 104 3.57 -2.06 -9.23
CA ASN A 104 3.19 -0.95 -10.10
C ASN A 104 2.30 0.13 -9.45
N CYS A 105 1.61 -0.18 -8.36
CA CYS A 105 0.81 0.79 -7.60
C CYS A 105 1.56 1.37 -6.40
N CYS A 106 2.83 1.00 -6.19
CA CYS A 106 3.65 1.43 -5.07
C CYS A 106 4.68 2.48 -5.50
N HIS A 107 5.06 3.36 -4.58
CA HIS A 107 6.18 4.28 -4.76
C HIS A 107 7.48 3.60 -4.33
N LEU A 108 8.32 3.25 -5.30
CA LEU A 108 9.55 2.50 -5.07
C LEU A 108 10.75 3.46 -4.98
N TYR A 109 11.64 3.23 -4.02
CA TYR A 109 12.86 4.02 -3.81
C TYR A 109 14.04 3.12 -3.48
N VAL A 110 15.24 3.49 -3.91
CA VAL A 110 16.51 2.91 -3.43
C VAL A 110 17.12 3.90 -2.44
N VAL A 111 17.67 3.42 -1.32
CA VAL A 111 18.46 4.24 -0.41
C VAL A 111 19.93 3.87 -0.59
N GLU A 112 20.70 4.78 -1.17
CA GLU A 112 22.14 4.66 -1.44
C GLU A 112 22.85 5.83 -0.72
N ASP A 113 23.89 5.55 0.07
CA ASP A 113 24.64 6.57 0.84
C ASP A 113 23.74 7.50 1.70
N GLY A 114 22.66 6.95 2.27
CA GLY A 114 21.69 7.71 3.07
C GLY A 114 20.79 8.64 2.25
N LYS A 115 20.85 8.62 0.92
CA LYS A 115 19.99 9.38 0.01
C LYS A 115 18.92 8.48 -0.59
N MET A 116 17.68 8.95 -0.55
CA MET A 116 16.53 8.23 -1.08
C MET A 116 16.30 8.64 -2.55
N ASN A 117 16.60 7.73 -3.46
CA ASN A 117 16.46 7.91 -4.91
C ASN A 117 15.17 7.22 -5.39
N SER A 118 14.27 7.99 -5.99
CA SER A 118 13.04 7.41 -6.54
C SER A 118 13.37 6.46 -7.69
N MET A 119 12.78 5.26 -7.67
CA MET A 119 12.78 4.37 -8.82
C MET A 119 11.69 4.74 -9.82
N SER A 120 10.87 5.78 -9.59
CA SER A 120 9.86 6.19 -10.57
C SER A 120 10.49 6.88 -11.78
N ASN A 121 10.08 6.54 -13.01
CA ASN A 121 10.20 7.47 -14.13
C ASN A 121 9.17 8.62 -13.97
N PRO A 122 9.51 9.87 -14.33
CA PRO A 122 8.59 11.00 -14.29
C PRO A 122 7.59 10.91 -15.44
N THR A 123 6.55 10.09 -15.31
CA THR A 123 5.44 10.12 -16.27
C THR A 123 4.11 10.21 -15.52
N ARG A 124 3.91 11.35 -14.85
CA ARG A 124 2.57 11.96 -14.85
C ARG A 124 2.26 12.27 -16.31
N ILE A 125 1.44 11.45 -16.96
CA ILE A 125 0.64 11.95 -18.06
C ILE A 125 -0.26 13.03 -17.43
N ARG A 126 0.17 14.29 -17.54
CA ARG A 126 -0.75 15.43 -17.43
C ARG A 126 -1.79 15.20 -18.52
N THR A 127 -2.98 14.77 -18.14
CA THR A 127 -4.16 14.91 -18.97
C THR A 127 -4.37 16.41 -19.19
N ASN A 128 -3.87 16.92 -20.31
CA ASN A 128 -4.29 18.21 -20.83
C ASN A 128 -5.76 18.07 -21.25
N HIS A 129 -6.68 18.29 -20.31
CA HIS A 129 -7.99 18.82 -20.67
C HIS A 129 -7.81 20.34 -20.85
N SER A 130 -7.52 20.75 -22.08
CA SER A 130 -7.87 22.09 -22.55
C SER A 130 -9.05 21.96 -23.49
N LYS A 131 -10.04 22.81 -23.24
CA LYS A 131 -11.30 22.95 -23.97
C LYS A 131 -11.07 23.47 -25.38
#